data_AF-A0A168RN36-F1
#
_entry.id   AF-A0A168RN36-F1
#
_cell.length_a   1.000
_cell.length_b   1.000
_cell.length_c   1.000
_cell.angle_alpha   90.00
_cell.angle_beta   90.00
_cell.angle_gamma   90.00
#
_symmetry.space_group_name_H-M   'P 1'
#
loop_
_entity.id
_entity.type
_entity.pdbx_description
1 polymer ?
#
loop_
_entity_poly.entity_id
_entity_poly.type
_entity_poly.pdbx_seq_one_letter_code
_entity_poly.pdbx_strand_id
1 'polypeptide(L)'
;MITRSLRSASTLLRSSNRSLLTRGPQAYPRLYSTAQTAGANESFRRSKYGVYAAAAVAATAVASVFTANEAYCDAAKDDKQRRTEGPITDSDPMRLRMEAFVKGLQNRIVNDIEQLDGKAFTRTTWQRQEGGEGITCVLQDGNLFEKAGVGISIVYGQLPKAAVEQMRHDRGKDISADGPVPFFAAGISLVIHPRNPNAPTVHMNYRYFEIENEDGSPKMWWFGGGSDLTPSYLFEDDCIHFHQVLKDGCDKYDKKYYANFKQWCDKYFYNKHRGESRGIGGIFFDDLDDKPADEVFSFVKEMGNRFTQSYLPIVKKRMNMKFTPEMKDWQQIRRGRYVEFNLVWDRGTKFGLQTPGARIEAILMSLPLTARWEYMNEVEPGSAEENLEEVLKNPVDWIPLD
;
A
#
# COMPACT_ATOMS: atom_id res chain seq x y z
N MET A 1 -46.02 -49.88 3.22
CA MET A 1 -45.12 -50.80 3.94
C MET A 1 -44.02 -49.93 4.54
N ILE A 2 -43.95 -49.58 5.82
CA ILE A 2 -44.14 -50.30 7.11
C ILE A 2 -42.87 -51.04 7.59
N THR A 3 -42.04 -50.24 8.30
CA THR A 3 -41.29 -50.52 9.56
C THR A 3 -40.28 -51.67 9.73
N ARG A 4 -39.16 -51.29 10.37
CA ARG A 4 -38.36 -51.98 11.43
C ARG A 4 -37.70 -53.35 11.08
N SER A 5 -36.44 -53.68 11.40
CA SER A 5 -35.43 -53.30 12.42
C SER A 5 -35.32 -54.25 13.64
N LEU A 6 -34.09 -54.73 13.91
CA LEU A 6 -33.46 -55.24 15.17
C LEU A 6 -32.99 -56.72 15.29
N ARG A 7 -31.71 -56.86 15.72
CA ARG A 7 -31.10 -57.79 16.71
C ARG A 7 -30.87 -59.29 16.42
N SER A 8 -29.59 -59.70 16.42
CA SER A 8 -28.87 -60.53 17.45
C SER A 8 -27.37 -60.64 17.02
N ALA A 9 -26.28 -60.61 17.80
CA ALA A 9 -25.89 -61.15 19.12
C ALA A 9 -25.96 -62.69 19.21
N SER A 10 -24.96 -63.48 19.61
CA SER A 10 -23.48 -63.35 19.75
C SER A 10 -22.91 -64.82 19.76
N THR A 11 -21.74 -65.29 20.22
CA THR A 11 -20.64 -64.83 21.11
C THR A 11 -19.43 -65.82 20.95
N LEU A 12 -18.30 -65.60 21.66
CA LEU A 12 -17.19 -66.56 21.94
C LEU A 12 -16.24 -66.92 20.77
N LEU A 13 -15.04 -67.51 20.97
CA LEU A 13 -13.89 -67.22 21.88
C LEU A 13 -12.77 -68.27 21.60
N ARG A 14 -11.53 -67.88 21.23
CA ARG A 14 -10.26 -68.39 21.86
C ARG A 14 -8.95 -67.95 21.17
N SER A 15 -7.95 -67.83 22.03
CA SER A 15 -6.54 -67.50 21.85
C SER A 15 -5.70 -68.46 20.98
N SER A 16 -4.62 -67.93 20.39
CA SER A 16 -3.28 -68.55 20.50
C SER A 16 -2.17 -67.49 20.37
N ASN A 17 -1.01 -67.70 21.02
CA ASN A 17 0.11 -66.76 21.08
C ASN A 17 1.21 -67.11 20.07
N ARG A 18 1.87 -66.08 19.50
CA ARG A 18 3.32 -66.10 19.22
C ARG A 18 3.90 -64.68 19.02
N SER A 19 5.10 -64.48 19.53
CA SER A 19 6.01 -63.35 19.27
C SER A 19 6.91 -63.66 18.05
N LEU A 20 7.74 -62.79 17.46
CA LEU A 20 8.57 -61.67 17.95
C LEU A 20 8.82 -60.58 16.87
N LEU A 21 9.16 -59.38 17.33
CA LEU A 21 10.11 -58.40 16.75
C LEU A 21 10.13 -58.10 15.23
N THR A 22 9.84 -56.84 14.88
CA THR A 22 10.56 -56.11 13.80
C THR A 22 10.75 -54.63 14.14
N ARG A 23 11.82 -54.04 13.59
CA ARG A 23 12.39 -52.72 13.94
C ARG A 23 11.64 -51.55 13.29
N GLY A 24 11.69 -50.37 13.93
CA GLY A 24 11.35 -49.09 13.29
C GLY A 24 12.52 -48.49 12.47
N PRO A 25 12.28 -47.43 11.67
CA PRO A 25 13.27 -46.85 10.76
C PRO A 25 14.38 -46.05 11.47
N GLN A 26 15.58 -46.02 10.89
CA GLN A 26 16.72 -45.25 11.38
C GLN A 26 16.84 -43.90 10.65
N ALA A 27 17.31 -42.86 11.35
CA ALA A 27 17.72 -41.60 10.75
C ALA A 27 19.19 -41.65 10.32
N TYR A 28 19.51 -41.05 9.17
CA TYR A 28 20.89 -40.97 8.64
C TYR A 28 21.52 -39.59 8.95
N PRO A 29 22.70 -39.53 9.60
CA PRO A 29 23.50 -38.32 9.65
C PRO A 29 24.32 -38.16 8.34
N ARG A 30 24.35 -36.96 7.75
CA ARG A 30 25.34 -36.60 6.72
C ARG A 30 26.56 -35.97 7.40
N LEU A 31 27.72 -36.60 7.24
CA LEU A 31 29.02 -36.02 7.59
C LEU A 31 29.53 -35.16 6.43
N TYR A 32 30.06 -33.98 6.74
CA TYR A 32 30.83 -33.17 5.78
C TYR A 32 32.28 -33.64 5.78
N SER A 33 32.89 -33.76 4.59
CA SER A 33 34.30 -34.08 4.43
C SER A 33 35.13 -32.81 4.28
N THR A 34 36.24 -32.70 5.01
CA THR A 34 37.21 -31.62 4.92
C THR A 34 38.47 -32.09 4.19
N ALA A 35 38.99 -31.29 3.26
CA ALA A 35 40.24 -31.58 2.55
C ALA A 35 41.10 -30.31 2.39
N GLN A 36 42.36 -30.42 2.83
CA GLN A 36 43.50 -29.52 2.61
C GLN A 36 44.75 -30.43 2.52
N THR A 37 45.88 -30.09 1.89
CA THR A 37 46.27 -28.96 1.01
C THR A 37 46.39 -29.50 -0.45
N ALA A 38 47.12 -28.98 -1.46
CA ALA A 38 48.04 -27.84 -1.67
C ALA A 38 48.05 -27.49 -3.19
N GLY A 39 48.68 -26.43 -3.70
CA GLY A 39 49.48 -25.39 -3.05
C GLY A 39 50.80 -25.10 -3.79
N ALA A 40 50.80 -24.15 -4.73
CA ALA A 40 51.98 -23.68 -5.48
C ALA A 40 51.94 -22.16 -5.70
N ASN A 41 53.10 -21.51 -5.75
CA ASN A 41 53.23 -20.05 -5.91
C ASN A 41 53.41 -19.66 -7.39
N GLU A 42 52.88 -18.51 -7.80
CA GLU A 42 53.75 -17.36 -8.12
C GLU A 42 53.03 -15.99 -8.10
N SER A 43 53.84 -14.93 -8.22
CA SER A 43 53.57 -13.57 -7.75
C SER A 43 52.52 -12.75 -8.50
N PHE A 44 51.77 -11.90 -7.76
CA PHE A 44 51.70 -10.46 -8.10
C PHE A 44 51.56 -9.56 -6.85
N ARG A 45 51.67 -8.23 -7.02
CA ARG A 45 52.03 -7.28 -5.95
C ARG A 45 50.85 -6.74 -5.09
N ARG A 46 51.13 -6.62 -3.79
CA ARG A 46 50.59 -5.67 -2.76
C ARG A 46 49.43 -4.74 -3.16
N SER A 47 48.32 -4.77 -2.39
CA SER A 47 47.76 -3.55 -1.76
C SER A 47 46.73 -3.87 -0.65
N LYS A 48 46.86 -3.19 0.51
CA LYS A 48 45.84 -2.88 1.53
C LYS A 48 44.76 -3.95 1.88
N TYR A 49 45.05 -4.79 2.87
CA TYR A 49 44.02 -5.20 3.85
C TYR A 49 43.83 -4.06 4.86
N GLY A 50 42.60 -3.74 5.28
CA GLY A 50 42.39 -2.68 6.27
C GLY A 50 40.98 -2.15 6.56
N VAL A 51 39.88 -2.73 6.03
CA VAL A 51 38.51 -2.23 6.30
C VAL A 51 37.49 -3.37 6.50
N TYR A 52 37.56 -4.09 7.62
CA TYR A 52 36.48 -4.97 8.10
C TYR A 52 36.35 -4.97 9.63
N ALA A 53 36.31 -3.76 10.22
CA ALA A 53 36.12 -3.55 11.67
C ALA A 53 35.17 -2.37 11.99
N ALA A 54 34.37 -1.90 11.03
CA ALA A 54 33.53 -0.70 11.15
C ALA A 54 32.02 -0.96 11.35
N ALA A 55 31.53 -2.17 11.02
CA ALA A 55 30.09 -2.48 11.04
C ALA A 55 29.49 -2.61 12.46
N ALA A 56 30.30 -2.92 13.48
CA ALA A 56 29.83 -3.19 14.83
C ALA A 56 29.74 -1.95 15.75
N VAL A 57 30.38 -0.84 15.38
CA VAL A 57 30.42 0.39 16.21
C VAL A 57 29.32 1.38 15.83
N ALA A 58 28.89 1.38 14.57
CA ALA A 58 27.80 2.23 14.08
C ALA A 58 26.47 1.93 14.79
N ALA A 59 26.14 0.66 15.04
CA ALA A 59 24.90 0.26 15.72
C ALA A 59 24.81 0.81 17.15
N THR A 60 25.91 0.79 17.91
CA THR A 60 25.95 1.29 19.29
C THR A 60 25.90 2.81 19.35
N ALA A 61 26.56 3.50 18.42
CA ALA A 61 26.55 4.96 18.34
C ALA A 61 25.17 5.51 17.94
N VAL A 62 24.42 4.82 17.06
CA VAL A 62 23.03 5.18 16.74
C VAL A 62 22.12 5.00 17.96
N ALA A 63 22.30 3.94 18.76
CA ALA A 63 21.47 3.70 19.94
C ALA A 63 21.65 4.74 21.06
N SER A 64 22.84 5.34 21.21
CA SER A 64 23.14 6.30 22.29
C SER A 64 22.82 7.76 21.98
N VAL A 65 22.44 8.10 20.74
CA VAL A 65 22.05 9.48 20.36
C VAL A 65 20.56 9.75 20.61
N PHE A 66 19.73 8.71 20.76
CA PHE A 66 18.30 8.84 21.07
C PHE A 66 17.98 8.91 22.56
N THR A 67 18.82 9.59 23.35
CA THR A 67 18.39 10.07 24.68
C THR A 67 17.34 11.14 24.49
N ALA A 68 16.12 10.89 24.96
CA ALA A 68 14.93 11.66 24.64
C ALA A 68 15.03 13.17 24.95
N ASN A 69 15.33 13.98 23.93
CA ASN A 69 14.66 15.26 23.77
C ASN A 69 13.26 14.98 23.22
N GLU A 70 12.24 15.61 23.78
CA GLU A 70 10.89 15.57 23.19
C GLU A 70 10.96 16.23 21.79
N ALA A 71 10.54 15.49 20.75
CA ALA A 71 10.59 15.94 19.37
C ALA A 71 9.50 16.99 19.11
N TYR A 72 9.75 18.20 19.59
CA TYR A 72 8.79 19.30 19.57
C TYR A 72 8.67 19.90 18.17
N CYS A 73 7.45 20.31 17.85
CA CYS A 73 7.04 21.10 16.69
C CYS A 73 5.94 22.01 17.24
N ASP A 74 6.17 23.33 17.30
CA ASP A 74 5.29 24.26 18.02
C ASP A 74 3.87 24.29 17.43
N ALA A 75 3.80 24.23 16.10
CA ALA A 75 2.57 24.01 15.34
C ALA A 75 1.71 22.84 15.86
N ALA A 76 2.31 21.74 16.37
CA ALA A 76 1.56 20.62 16.92
C ALA A 76 0.78 20.97 18.20
N LYS A 77 1.23 21.98 18.97
CA LYS A 77 0.51 22.51 20.13
C LYS A 77 -0.50 23.59 19.75
N ASP A 78 -0.13 24.49 18.84
CA ASP A 78 -1.03 25.55 18.39
C ASP A 78 -2.24 24.97 17.65
N ASP A 79 -2.00 24.02 16.74
CA ASP A 79 -3.05 23.23 16.08
C ASP A 79 -3.90 22.49 17.14
N LYS A 80 -3.32 22.03 18.25
CA LYS A 80 -4.06 21.32 19.31
C LYS A 80 -4.96 22.26 20.10
N GLN A 81 -4.51 23.47 20.40
CA GLN A 81 -5.37 24.50 20.99
C GLN A 81 -6.49 24.89 20.01
N ARG A 82 -6.14 25.20 18.76
CA ARG A 82 -7.08 25.65 17.74
C ARG A 82 -8.22 24.65 17.48
N ARG A 83 -7.94 23.34 17.53
CA ARG A 83 -8.98 22.27 17.48
C ARG A 83 -10.05 22.37 18.59
N THR A 84 -9.77 23.04 19.72
CA THR A 84 -10.75 23.23 20.81
C THR A 84 -11.61 24.49 20.66
N GLU A 85 -11.17 25.46 19.86
CA GLU A 85 -11.79 26.78 19.73
C GLU A 85 -13.04 26.78 18.82
N GLY A 86 -13.24 25.71 18.05
CA GLY A 86 -14.42 25.51 17.20
C GLY A 86 -14.09 24.79 15.89
N PRO A 87 -15.07 24.70 14.97
CA PRO A 87 -14.87 24.10 13.65
C PRO A 87 -13.67 24.68 12.89
N ILE A 88 -13.05 23.87 12.05
CA ILE A 88 -11.99 24.33 11.12
C ILE A 88 -12.65 25.05 9.93
N THR A 89 -12.01 26.14 9.50
CA THR A 89 -12.45 27.12 8.51
C THR A 89 -11.40 27.25 7.41
N ASP A 90 -11.72 27.96 6.32
CA ASP A 90 -10.73 28.18 5.25
C ASP A 90 -9.61 29.19 5.61
N SER A 91 -9.76 29.93 6.72
CA SER A 91 -8.70 30.81 7.28
C SER A 91 -7.70 30.10 8.20
N ASP A 92 -7.89 28.81 8.49
CA ASP A 92 -6.98 28.04 9.35
C ASP A 92 -5.75 27.49 8.59
N PRO A 93 -4.65 27.13 9.29
CA PRO A 93 -3.51 26.45 8.69
C PRO A 93 -3.89 25.24 7.84
N MET A 94 -3.18 25.05 6.72
CA MET A 94 -3.46 23.97 5.77
C MET A 94 -3.41 22.58 6.42
N ARG A 95 -2.55 22.40 7.43
CA ARG A 95 -2.49 21.23 8.31
C ARG A 95 -3.86 20.82 8.85
N LEU A 96 -4.56 21.75 9.51
CA LEU A 96 -5.87 21.53 10.14
C LEU A 96 -6.96 21.29 9.09
N ARG A 97 -6.92 22.04 7.98
CA ARG A 97 -7.88 21.91 6.88
C ARG A 97 -7.75 20.55 6.17
N MET A 98 -6.52 20.09 5.95
CA MET A 98 -6.24 18.76 5.40
C MET A 98 -6.64 17.65 6.38
N GLU A 99 -6.33 17.79 7.68
CA GLU A 99 -6.79 16.83 8.71
C GLU A 99 -8.32 16.68 8.70
N ALA A 100 -9.04 17.80 8.75
CA ALA A 100 -10.51 17.81 8.75
C ALA A 100 -11.06 17.16 7.46
N PHE A 101 -10.42 17.43 6.32
CA PHE A 101 -10.76 16.79 5.05
C PHE A 101 -10.54 15.27 5.07
N VAL A 102 -9.36 14.77 5.47
CA VAL A 102 -9.09 13.32 5.44
C VAL A 102 -9.92 12.55 6.47
N LYS A 103 -10.14 13.11 7.67
CA LYS A 103 -11.06 12.55 8.67
C LYS A 103 -12.50 12.50 8.14
N GLY A 104 -12.96 13.56 7.48
CA GLY A 104 -14.28 13.60 6.85
C GLY A 104 -14.42 12.61 5.69
N LEU A 105 -13.40 12.51 4.83
CA LEU A 105 -13.41 11.65 3.65
C LEU A 105 -13.33 10.16 4.03
N GLN A 106 -12.48 9.78 4.99
CA GLN A 106 -12.44 8.41 5.51
C GLN A 106 -13.81 7.99 6.03
N ASN A 107 -14.49 8.84 6.81
CA ASN A 107 -15.82 8.53 7.32
C ASN A 107 -16.86 8.34 6.21
N ARG A 108 -16.87 9.19 5.17
CA ARG A 108 -17.76 8.99 4.00
C ARG A 108 -17.47 7.68 3.28
N ILE A 109 -16.22 7.44 2.90
CA ILE A 109 -15.80 6.26 2.15
C ILE A 109 -16.10 4.97 2.93
N VAL A 110 -15.76 4.92 4.22
CA VAL A 110 -16.02 3.75 5.06
C VAL A 110 -17.53 3.51 5.17
N ASN A 111 -18.33 4.53 5.48
CA ASN A 111 -19.78 4.37 5.60
C ASN A 111 -20.43 3.92 4.27
N ASP A 112 -19.96 4.39 3.11
CA ASP A 112 -20.45 3.97 1.80
C ASP A 112 -20.10 2.51 1.46
N ILE A 113 -18.93 2.03 1.91
CA ILE A 113 -18.51 0.63 1.77
C ILE A 113 -19.28 -0.27 2.75
N GLU A 114 -19.48 0.17 4.00
CA GLU A 114 -20.27 -0.54 5.02
C GLU A 114 -21.72 -0.76 4.56
N GLN A 115 -22.34 0.26 3.96
CA GLN A 115 -23.67 0.17 3.35
C GLN A 115 -23.74 -0.80 2.16
N LEU A 116 -22.65 -0.94 1.39
CA LEU A 116 -22.61 -1.80 0.21
C LEU A 116 -22.33 -3.26 0.59
N ASP A 117 -21.37 -3.52 1.49
CA ASP A 117 -21.03 -4.89 1.95
C ASP A 117 -22.06 -5.48 2.91
N GLY A 118 -22.65 -4.64 3.78
CA GLY A 118 -23.48 -5.10 4.90
C GLY A 118 -22.68 -5.60 6.11
N LYS A 119 -21.38 -5.29 6.19
CA LYS A 119 -20.53 -5.47 7.38
C LYS A 119 -19.80 -4.19 7.74
N ALA A 120 -19.55 -4.01 9.04
CA ALA A 120 -18.79 -2.88 9.58
C ALA A 120 -17.27 -3.08 9.47
N PHE A 121 -16.52 -1.97 9.42
CA PHE A 121 -15.06 -1.98 9.56
C PHE A 121 -14.66 -2.01 11.04
N THR A 122 -13.64 -2.78 11.36
CA THR A 122 -12.88 -2.61 12.61
C THR A 122 -12.12 -1.28 12.51
N ARG A 123 -12.46 -0.30 13.35
CA ARG A 123 -11.80 1.00 13.40
C ARG A 123 -10.80 1.04 14.56
N THR A 124 -9.55 1.46 14.30
CA THR A 124 -8.49 1.54 15.32
C THR A 124 -7.76 2.87 15.24
N THR A 125 -7.94 3.72 16.26
CA THR A 125 -7.14 4.93 16.47
C THR A 125 -5.81 4.57 17.14
N TRP A 126 -4.74 5.25 16.76
CA TRP A 126 -3.39 5.07 17.32
C TRP A 126 -2.63 6.41 17.31
N GLN A 127 -1.57 6.50 18.13
CA GLN A 127 -0.72 7.69 18.30
C GLN A 127 0.76 7.31 18.20
N ARG A 128 1.62 8.25 17.80
CA ARG A 128 3.08 8.07 17.81
C ARG A 128 3.68 8.71 19.07
N GLN A 129 4.76 8.13 19.58
CA GLN A 129 5.58 8.77 20.62
C GLN A 129 6.25 10.07 20.12
N GLU A 130 6.55 10.14 18.82
CA GLU A 130 7.20 11.28 18.15
C GLU A 130 6.22 12.41 17.78
N GLY A 131 4.91 12.24 18.02
CA GLY A 131 3.87 13.20 17.65
C GLY A 131 2.94 12.73 16.53
N GLY A 132 1.67 13.15 16.64
CA GLY A 132 0.63 12.80 15.68
C GLY A 132 -0.12 11.49 15.96
N GLU A 133 -1.13 11.24 15.13
CA GLU A 133 -2.11 10.17 15.27
C GLU A 133 -2.51 9.56 13.92
N GLY A 134 -3.27 8.47 13.96
CA GLY A 134 -3.93 7.93 12.78
C GLY A 134 -5.14 7.10 13.14
N ILE A 135 -6.01 6.88 12.15
CA ILE A 135 -7.16 5.99 12.27
C ILE A 135 -7.07 4.99 11.13
N THR A 136 -6.95 3.71 11.46
CA THR A 136 -6.97 2.62 10.48
C THR A 136 -8.31 1.91 10.56
N CYS A 137 -9.09 1.96 9.50
CA CYS A 137 -10.30 1.17 9.34
C CYS A 137 -9.98 -0.06 8.48
N VAL A 138 -10.25 -1.27 8.97
CA VAL A 138 -10.11 -2.52 8.19
C VAL A 138 -11.40 -3.33 8.26
N LEU A 139 -11.93 -3.68 7.09
CA LEU A 139 -12.93 -4.73 6.90
C LEU A 139 -12.22 -5.92 6.27
N GLN A 140 -12.44 -7.11 6.84
CA GLN A 140 -11.90 -8.36 6.33
C GLN A 140 -13.01 -9.41 6.32
N ASP A 141 -12.96 -10.33 5.36
CA ASP A 141 -13.95 -11.37 5.16
C ASP A 141 -15.38 -10.84 5.00
N GLY A 142 -15.50 -9.69 4.33
CA GLY A 142 -16.77 -9.12 3.88
C GLY A 142 -17.54 -10.01 2.92
N ASN A 143 -18.79 -9.64 2.71
CA ASN A 143 -19.70 -10.31 1.78
C ASN A 143 -19.26 -10.08 0.33
N LEU A 144 -18.86 -8.85 0.00
CA LEU A 144 -18.46 -8.38 -1.32
C LEU A 144 -16.96 -8.07 -1.37
N PHE A 145 -16.42 -7.48 -0.31
CA PHE A 145 -15.01 -7.15 -0.19
C PHE A 145 -14.29 -8.18 0.68
N GLU A 146 -13.30 -8.85 0.12
CA GLU A 146 -12.56 -9.89 0.83
C GLU A 146 -11.61 -9.26 1.86
N LYS A 147 -11.02 -8.11 1.50
CA LYS A 147 -10.33 -7.20 2.41
C LYS A 147 -10.45 -5.77 1.87
N ALA A 148 -10.80 -4.83 2.75
CA ALA A 148 -10.84 -3.40 2.45
C ALA A 148 -10.17 -2.64 3.60
N GLY A 149 -9.24 -1.75 3.26
CA GLY A 149 -8.51 -0.94 4.22
C GLY A 149 -8.58 0.53 3.85
N VAL A 150 -8.98 1.38 4.80
CA VAL A 150 -9.01 2.84 4.66
C VAL A 150 -8.31 3.45 5.87
N GLY A 151 -7.07 3.90 5.68
CA GLY A 151 -6.24 4.50 6.70
C GLY A 151 -6.09 6.00 6.53
N ILE A 152 -6.04 6.73 7.63
CA ILE A 152 -5.52 8.10 7.68
C ILE A 152 -4.36 8.18 8.68
N SER A 153 -3.43 9.07 8.38
CA SER A 153 -2.33 9.45 9.27
C SER A 153 -2.23 10.97 9.30
N ILE A 154 -1.99 11.53 10.48
CA ILE A 154 -1.71 12.95 10.73
C ILE A 154 -0.44 12.97 11.59
N VAL A 155 0.70 13.23 10.97
CA VAL A 155 2.03 13.13 11.56
C VAL A 155 2.62 14.53 11.72
N TYR A 156 3.18 14.79 12.89
CA TYR A 156 4.15 15.85 13.13
C TYR A 156 5.50 15.19 13.42
N GLY A 157 6.61 15.89 13.22
CA GLY A 157 7.92 15.37 13.59
C GLY A 157 9.07 16.24 13.11
N GLN A 158 10.28 15.68 13.15
CA GLN A 158 11.53 16.34 12.77
C GLN A 158 12.20 15.54 11.64
N LEU A 159 12.49 16.18 10.50
CA LEU A 159 13.22 15.55 9.41
C LEU A 159 14.70 15.39 9.79
N PRO A 160 15.27 14.18 9.77
CA PRO A 160 16.70 14.00 10.00
C PRO A 160 17.49 14.55 8.80
N LYS A 161 18.70 15.06 9.06
CA LYS A 161 19.54 15.74 8.06
C LYS A 161 19.70 14.97 6.74
N ALA A 162 19.87 13.65 6.79
CA ALA A 162 19.98 12.80 5.60
C ALA A 162 18.70 12.80 4.72
N ALA A 163 17.51 12.93 5.33
CA ALA A 163 16.26 13.06 4.58
C ALA A 163 16.12 14.45 3.94
N VAL A 164 16.58 15.50 4.63
CA VAL A 164 16.65 16.87 4.07
C VAL A 164 17.63 16.92 2.89
N GLU A 165 18.82 16.32 3.04
CA GLU A 165 19.82 16.20 1.97
C GLU A 165 19.27 15.41 0.77
N GLN A 166 18.53 14.31 1.00
CA GLN A 166 17.85 13.58 -0.07
C GLN A 166 16.75 14.42 -0.74
N MET A 167 15.95 15.20 0.00
CA MET A 167 14.94 16.09 -0.60
C MET A 167 15.57 17.19 -1.46
N ARG A 168 16.73 17.76 -1.05
CA ARG A 168 17.48 18.70 -1.89
C ARG A 168 17.94 18.02 -3.20
N HIS A 169 18.51 16.81 -3.11
CA HIS A 169 19.09 16.11 -4.27
C HIS A 169 18.04 15.53 -5.23
N ASP A 170 17.08 14.75 -4.72
CA ASP A 170 16.14 13.97 -5.54
C ASP A 170 14.90 14.76 -5.99
N ARG A 171 14.55 15.85 -5.30
CA ARG A 171 13.35 16.67 -5.57
C ARG A 171 13.67 18.14 -5.90
N GLY A 172 14.95 18.53 -5.92
CA GLY A 172 15.39 19.90 -6.27
C GLY A 172 14.92 20.99 -5.31
N LYS A 173 14.47 20.63 -4.10
CA LYS A 173 13.85 21.55 -3.13
C LYS A 173 14.94 22.25 -2.30
N ASP A 174 15.03 23.58 -2.34
CA ASP A 174 16.03 24.34 -1.55
C ASP A 174 15.64 24.48 -0.08
N ILE A 175 15.92 23.44 0.70
CA ILE A 175 15.62 23.38 2.14
C ILE A 175 16.88 23.75 2.94
N SER A 176 17.23 25.04 2.94
CA SER A 176 18.34 25.57 3.74
C SER A 176 18.10 25.35 5.25
N ALA A 177 18.96 24.55 5.88
CA ALA A 177 18.91 24.18 7.30
C ALA A 177 20.22 23.50 7.72
N ASP A 178 20.68 23.76 8.95
CA ASP A 178 21.88 23.17 9.53
C ASP A 178 21.60 22.01 10.51
N GLY A 179 20.37 21.92 11.03
CA GLY A 179 19.88 20.89 11.94
C GLY A 179 18.66 20.12 11.39
N PRO A 180 17.95 19.37 12.26
CA PRO A 180 16.62 18.82 11.95
C PRO A 180 15.62 19.94 11.62
N VAL A 181 14.60 19.63 10.82
CA VAL A 181 13.58 20.62 10.42
C VAL A 181 12.19 20.09 10.76
N PRO A 182 11.33 20.87 11.44
CA PRO A 182 9.96 20.47 11.73
C PRO A 182 9.17 20.22 10.44
N PHE A 183 8.35 19.16 10.44
CA PHE A 183 7.48 18.82 9.32
C PHE A 183 6.13 18.32 9.80
N PHE A 184 5.13 18.52 8.94
CA PHE A 184 3.81 17.93 9.05
C PHE A 184 3.50 17.10 7.80
N ALA A 185 2.82 15.97 8.00
CA ALA A 185 2.30 15.14 6.92
C ALA A 185 0.92 14.58 7.29
N ALA A 186 -0.11 14.96 6.53
CA ALA A 186 -1.45 14.38 6.66
C ALA A 186 -1.91 13.75 5.36
N GLY A 187 -2.57 12.59 5.44
CA GLY A 187 -3.09 11.93 4.26
C GLY A 187 -4.06 10.79 4.55
N ILE A 188 -4.83 10.46 3.51
CA ILE A 188 -5.67 9.27 3.40
C ILE A 188 -5.02 8.29 2.42
N SER A 189 -5.07 7.00 2.75
CA SER A 189 -4.64 5.93 1.86
C SER A 189 -5.59 4.73 1.99
N LEU A 190 -6.04 4.17 0.87
CA LEU A 190 -6.89 3.00 0.85
C LEU A 190 -6.47 1.98 -0.20
N VAL A 191 -6.80 0.72 0.08
CA VAL A 191 -6.78 -0.39 -0.88
C VAL A 191 -8.02 -1.25 -0.61
N ILE A 192 -8.72 -1.64 -1.68
CA ILE A 192 -9.91 -2.49 -1.59
C ILE A 192 -9.76 -3.66 -2.56
N HIS A 193 -9.94 -4.88 -2.05
CA HIS A 193 -9.88 -6.13 -2.82
C HIS A 193 -11.26 -6.82 -2.79
N PRO A 194 -12.05 -6.72 -3.87
CA PRO A 194 -13.29 -7.49 -4.00
C PRO A 194 -13.07 -9.01 -3.97
N ARG A 195 -14.10 -9.72 -3.48
CA ARG A 195 -14.16 -11.18 -3.42
C ARG A 195 -14.45 -11.80 -4.79
N ASN A 196 -15.21 -11.10 -5.64
CA ASN A 196 -15.53 -11.52 -7.01
C ASN A 196 -14.39 -11.13 -7.98
N PRO A 197 -13.87 -12.04 -8.83
CA PRO A 197 -12.79 -11.75 -9.78
C PRO A 197 -13.18 -10.72 -10.86
N ASN A 198 -14.47 -10.56 -11.16
CA ASN A 198 -14.96 -9.55 -12.10
C ASN A 198 -14.87 -8.12 -11.54
N ALA A 199 -14.78 -7.95 -10.21
CA ALA A 199 -14.72 -6.64 -9.58
C ALA A 199 -13.25 -6.24 -9.30
N PRO A 200 -12.76 -5.09 -9.80
CA PRO A 200 -11.36 -4.71 -9.71
C PRO A 200 -10.92 -4.36 -8.28
N THR A 201 -9.66 -4.64 -7.99
CA THR A 201 -8.96 -3.98 -6.88
C THR A 201 -8.80 -2.50 -7.19
N VAL A 202 -8.88 -1.63 -6.20
CA VAL A 202 -8.58 -0.19 -6.35
C VAL A 202 -7.65 0.28 -5.25
N HIS A 203 -6.82 1.27 -5.58
CA HIS A 203 -6.03 2.03 -4.63
C HIS A 203 -6.31 3.53 -4.82
N MET A 204 -6.25 4.29 -3.73
CA MET A 204 -6.32 5.75 -3.73
C MET A 204 -5.48 6.30 -2.58
N ASN A 205 -4.70 7.34 -2.86
CA ASN A 205 -3.93 8.09 -1.88
C ASN A 205 -4.15 9.59 -2.10
N TYR A 206 -4.34 10.37 -1.05
CA TYR A 206 -4.23 11.82 -1.10
C TYR A 206 -3.54 12.33 0.16
N ARG A 207 -2.46 13.08 0.00
CA ARG A 207 -1.57 13.54 1.06
C ARG A 207 -1.13 14.99 0.84
N TYR A 208 -0.82 15.64 1.96
CA TYR A 208 -0.19 16.93 2.06
C TYR A 208 1.08 16.77 2.90
N PHE A 209 2.12 17.50 2.54
CA PHE A 209 3.35 17.59 3.30
C PHE A 209 3.74 19.07 3.40
N GLU A 210 4.11 19.54 4.59
CA GLU A 210 4.76 20.83 4.78
C GLU A 210 6.00 20.71 5.66
N ILE A 211 6.96 21.58 5.39
CA ILE A 211 8.14 21.86 6.22
C ILE A 211 7.89 23.23 6.83
N GLU A 212 8.05 23.33 8.14
CA GLU A 212 7.78 24.55 8.91
C GLU A 212 9.05 25.39 9.07
N ASN A 213 8.88 26.70 9.25
CA ASN A 213 9.87 27.57 9.88
C ASN A 213 9.81 27.40 11.41
N GLU A 214 10.78 27.97 12.13
CA GLU A 214 10.81 27.93 13.62
C GLU A 214 9.61 28.66 14.27
N ASP A 215 8.88 29.50 13.52
CA ASP A 215 7.65 30.18 13.96
C ASP A 215 6.35 29.42 13.59
N GLY A 216 6.45 28.17 13.11
CA GLY A 216 5.31 27.35 12.72
C GLY A 216 4.64 27.73 11.40
N SER A 217 5.16 28.75 10.68
CA SER A 217 4.71 29.12 9.34
C SER A 217 5.24 28.14 8.27
N PRO A 218 4.51 27.87 7.17
CA PRO A 218 4.95 26.93 6.15
C PRO A 218 6.12 27.50 5.33
N LYS A 219 7.29 26.91 5.48
CA LYS A 219 8.51 27.21 4.68
C LYS A 219 8.41 26.65 3.26
N MET A 220 7.84 25.46 3.14
CA MET A 220 7.69 24.71 1.90
C MET A 220 6.57 23.71 2.06
N TRP A 221 5.79 23.45 1.02
CA TRP A 221 4.71 22.47 1.05
C TRP A 221 4.52 21.85 -0.33
N TRP A 222 3.88 20.68 -0.38
CA TRP A 222 3.38 20.09 -1.62
C TRP A 222 2.22 19.13 -1.34
N PHE A 223 1.37 18.94 -2.36
CA PHE A 223 0.40 17.85 -2.36
C PHE A 223 0.92 16.65 -3.15
N GLY A 224 0.32 15.50 -2.90
CA GLY A 224 0.56 14.29 -3.66
C GLY A 224 -0.65 13.36 -3.57
N GLY A 225 -0.79 12.45 -4.52
CA GLY A 225 -1.90 11.51 -4.49
C GLY A 225 -2.13 10.79 -5.81
N GLY A 226 -3.34 10.29 -5.95
CA GLY A 226 -3.77 9.53 -7.11
C GLY A 226 -4.85 8.52 -6.77
N SER A 227 -5.36 7.87 -7.81
CA SER A 227 -6.24 6.71 -7.71
C SER A 227 -5.99 5.84 -8.94
N ASP A 228 -5.83 4.54 -8.74
CA ASP A 228 -5.55 3.57 -9.81
C ASP A 228 -6.38 2.29 -9.65
N LEU A 229 -6.69 1.65 -10.79
CA LEU A 229 -7.58 0.50 -10.87
C LEU A 229 -6.83 -0.75 -11.33
N THR A 230 -6.96 -1.84 -10.59
CA THR A 230 -6.32 -3.14 -10.85
C THR A 230 -7.39 -4.22 -11.08
N PRO A 231 -7.91 -4.37 -12.30
CA PRO A 231 -8.79 -5.48 -12.66
C PRO A 231 -8.09 -6.84 -12.66
N SER A 232 -8.87 -7.92 -12.60
CA SER A 232 -8.44 -9.27 -13.00
C SER A 232 -9.07 -9.72 -14.31
N TYR A 233 -10.19 -9.12 -14.72
CA TYR A 233 -10.78 -9.26 -16.05
C TYR A 233 -11.03 -7.87 -16.63
N LEU A 234 -10.72 -7.69 -17.91
CA LEU A 234 -10.87 -6.41 -18.57
C LEU A 234 -12.35 -6.13 -18.90
N PHE A 235 -12.82 -4.95 -18.51
CA PHE A 235 -14.10 -4.38 -18.91
C PHE A 235 -13.85 -2.94 -19.36
N GLU A 236 -13.82 -2.71 -20.68
CA GLU A 236 -13.49 -1.41 -21.27
C GLU A 236 -14.38 -0.28 -20.71
N ASP A 237 -15.67 -0.57 -20.51
CA ASP A 237 -16.66 0.37 -19.99
C ASP A 237 -16.45 0.74 -18.51
N ASP A 238 -15.87 -0.14 -17.70
CA ASP A 238 -15.41 0.21 -16.36
C ASP A 238 -14.13 1.07 -16.40
N CYS A 239 -13.24 0.80 -17.35
CA CYS A 239 -11.98 1.53 -17.50
C CYS A 239 -12.25 2.96 -17.99
N ILE A 240 -13.11 3.11 -19.00
CA ILE A 240 -13.64 4.40 -19.49
C ILE A 240 -14.33 5.15 -18.36
N HIS A 241 -15.24 4.51 -17.60
CA HIS A 241 -15.93 5.16 -16.47
C HIS A 241 -14.94 5.67 -15.42
N PHE A 242 -13.99 4.83 -14.99
CA PHE A 242 -13.00 5.19 -13.99
C PHE A 242 -12.13 6.37 -14.43
N HIS A 243 -11.58 6.30 -15.64
CA HIS A 243 -10.73 7.37 -16.18
C HIS A 243 -11.51 8.65 -16.50
N GLN A 244 -12.75 8.58 -17.01
CA GLN A 244 -13.56 9.76 -17.28
C GLN A 244 -13.90 10.52 -15.99
N VAL A 245 -14.30 9.80 -14.93
CA VAL A 245 -14.55 10.44 -13.63
C VAL A 245 -13.28 11.08 -13.07
N LEU A 246 -12.09 10.56 -13.37
CA LEU A 246 -10.83 11.21 -13.00
C LEU A 246 -10.51 12.43 -13.88
N LYS A 247 -10.65 12.34 -15.21
CA LYS A 247 -10.45 13.46 -16.14
C LYS A 247 -11.38 14.61 -15.81
N ASP A 248 -12.67 14.37 -15.64
CA ASP A 248 -13.69 15.35 -15.23
C ASP A 248 -13.35 16.11 -13.92
N GLY A 249 -12.49 15.55 -13.06
CA GLY A 249 -11.99 16.20 -11.85
C GLY A 249 -10.77 17.08 -12.11
N CYS A 250 -9.79 16.55 -12.84
CA CYS A 250 -8.63 17.29 -13.34
C CYS A 250 -9.05 18.51 -14.20
N ASP A 251 -9.96 18.27 -15.14
CA ASP A 251 -10.46 19.21 -16.15
C ASP A 251 -11.16 20.46 -15.60
N LYS A 252 -11.45 20.50 -14.30
CA LYS A 252 -11.97 21.67 -13.56
C LYS A 252 -10.87 22.64 -13.10
N TYR A 253 -9.63 22.18 -12.98
CA TYR A 253 -8.50 22.94 -12.43
C TYR A 253 -7.41 23.17 -13.48
N ASP A 254 -7.04 22.12 -14.23
CA ASP A 254 -6.11 22.23 -15.35
C ASP A 254 -6.33 21.06 -16.33
N LYS A 255 -6.55 21.38 -17.61
CA LYS A 255 -6.73 20.35 -18.66
C LYS A 255 -5.52 19.41 -18.77
N LYS A 256 -4.32 19.91 -18.47
CA LYS A 256 -3.07 19.13 -18.55
C LYS A 256 -2.92 18.11 -17.42
N TYR A 257 -3.63 18.29 -16.30
CA TYR A 257 -3.48 17.40 -15.13
C TYR A 257 -3.80 15.95 -15.47
N TYR A 258 -4.88 15.67 -16.21
CA TYR A 258 -5.23 14.28 -16.54
C TYR A 258 -4.15 13.61 -17.39
N ALA A 259 -3.74 14.22 -18.52
CA ALA A 259 -2.69 13.68 -19.38
C ALA A 259 -1.37 13.44 -18.63
N ASN A 260 -0.91 14.44 -17.86
CA ASN A 260 0.33 14.35 -17.10
C ASN A 260 0.25 13.26 -16.01
N PHE A 261 -0.80 13.26 -15.21
CA PHE A 261 -0.93 12.35 -14.07
C PHE A 261 -1.29 10.92 -14.50
N LYS A 262 -1.97 10.71 -15.65
CA LYS A 262 -2.18 9.40 -16.26
C LYS A 262 -0.87 8.80 -16.74
N GLN A 263 -0.09 9.56 -17.52
CA GLN A 263 1.23 9.10 -17.95
C GLN A 263 2.20 8.87 -16.78
N TRP A 264 2.06 9.59 -15.66
CA TRP A 264 2.83 9.32 -14.44
C TRP A 264 2.34 8.05 -13.73
N CYS A 265 1.02 7.81 -13.69
CA CYS A 265 0.42 6.61 -13.13
C CYS A 265 0.94 5.34 -13.81
N ASP A 266 0.91 5.31 -15.15
CA ASP A 266 1.39 4.19 -15.96
C ASP A 266 2.88 3.87 -15.69
N LYS A 267 3.70 4.92 -15.52
CA LYS A 267 5.14 4.82 -15.24
C LYS A 267 5.44 4.46 -13.78
N TYR A 268 4.61 4.87 -12.83
CA TYR A 268 4.82 4.60 -11.40
C TYR A 268 4.47 3.17 -11.04
N PHE A 269 3.30 2.69 -11.48
CA PHE A 269 2.78 1.36 -11.11
C PHE A 269 3.29 0.24 -12.02
N TYR A 270 4.55 0.30 -12.47
CA TYR A 270 5.15 -0.66 -13.41
C TYR A 270 6.04 -1.72 -12.73
N ASN A 271 5.66 -2.99 -12.84
CA ASN A 271 6.44 -4.13 -12.37
C ASN A 271 7.60 -4.41 -13.33
N LYS A 272 8.72 -3.69 -13.15
CA LYS A 272 9.92 -3.76 -14.02
C LYS A 272 10.48 -5.17 -14.23
N HIS A 273 10.32 -6.08 -13.27
CA HIS A 273 10.78 -7.48 -13.37
C HIS A 273 9.75 -8.43 -14.02
N ARG A 274 8.57 -7.93 -14.41
CA ARG A 274 7.53 -8.65 -15.18
C ARG A 274 7.28 -8.06 -16.57
N GLY A 275 7.58 -6.78 -16.77
CA GLY A 275 7.30 -6.08 -18.03
C GLY A 275 5.85 -5.63 -18.19
N GLU A 276 5.13 -5.45 -17.08
CA GLU A 276 3.71 -5.08 -17.04
C GLU A 276 3.42 -4.03 -15.96
N SER A 277 2.34 -3.27 -16.13
CA SER A 277 1.75 -2.46 -15.06
C SER A 277 1.00 -3.34 -14.05
N ARG A 278 0.79 -2.79 -12.84
CA ARG A 278 -0.01 -3.40 -11.77
C ARG A 278 -1.48 -3.53 -12.17
N GLY A 279 -1.98 -2.55 -12.92
CA GLY A 279 -3.38 -2.37 -13.32
C GLY A 279 -3.51 -1.37 -14.48
N ILE A 280 -4.74 -0.99 -14.84
CA ILE A 280 -5.07 -0.19 -16.03
C ILE A 280 -4.82 1.33 -15.86
N GLY A 281 -3.96 1.69 -14.90
CA GLY A 281 -3.61 3.06 -14.58
C GLY A 281 -4.73 3.80 -13.83
N GLY A 282 -4.74 5.12 -14.01
CA GLY A 282 -5.60 6.07 -13.31
C GLY A 282 -4.93 7.45 -13.34
N ILE A 283 -4.79 8.10 -12.18
CA ILE A 283 -3.91 9.27 -12.03
C ILE A 283 -2.92 9.07 -10.88
N PHE A 284 -1.72 9.65 -11.01
CA PHE A 284 -0.71 9.73 -9.96
C PHE A 284 0.02 11.09 -9.99
N PHE A 285 0.26 11.67 -8.83
CA PHE A 285 1.09 12.86 -8.65
C PHE A 285 1.85 12.87 -7.31
N ASP A 286 2.99 13.54 -7.32
CA ASP A 286 3.89 13.82 -6.20
C ASP A 286 4.45 15.24 -6.42
N ASP A 287 4.94 15.89 -5.37
CA ASP A 287 5.53 17.25 -5.48
C ASP A 287 4.65 18.29 -6.19
N LEU A 288 3.32 18.25 -5.99
CA LEU A 288 2.39 19.18 -6.64
C LEU A 288 2.28 20.48 -5.83
N ASP A 289 3.03 21.49 -6.25
CA ASP A 289 3.07 22.86 -5.73
C ASP A 289 3.05 23.95 -6.86
N ASP A 290 2.40 23.65 -7.99
CA ASP A 290 2.41 24.47 -9.22
C ASP A 290 1.44 25.68 -9.22
N LYS A 291 0.52 25.74 -8.25
CA LYS A 291 -0.53 26.75 -8.08
C LYS A 291 -0.68 27.09 -6.58
N PRO A 292 -1.41 28.16 -6.17
CA PRO A 292 -1.59 28.49 -4.76
C PRO A 292 -2.16 27.33 -3.92
N ALA A 293 -1.73 27.21 -2.66
CA ALA A 293 -2.05 26.06 -1.80
C ALA A 293 -3.56 25.78 -1.68
N ASP A 294 -4.41 26.82 -1.62
CA ASP A 294 -5.87 26.71 -1.59
C ASP A 294 -6.48 26.10 -2.85
N GLU A 295 -5.87 26.37 -4.02
CA GLU A 295 -6.31 25.84 -5.30
C GLU A 295 -5.92 24.37 -5.44
N VAL A 296 -4.67 24.02 -5.12
CA VAL A 296 -4.19 22.62 -5.12
C VAL A 296 -4.92 21.79 -4.06
N PHE A 297 -5.21 22.36 -2.88
CA PHE A 297 -6.05 21.72 -1.87
C PHE A 297 -7.49 21.52 -2.37
N SER A 298 -8.03 22.44 -3.17
CA SER A 298 -9.37 22.31 -3.74
C SER A 298 -9.42 21.24 -4.85
N PHE A 299 -8.38 21.13 -5.67
CA PHE A 299 -8.18 19.98 -6.56
C PHE A 299 -8.14 18.66 -5.78
N VAL A 300 -7.35 18.57 -4.70
CA VAL A 300 -7.29 17.37 -3.84
C VAL A 300 -8.63 17.06 -3.17
N LYS A 301 -9.40 18.07 -2.77
CA LYS A 301 -10.79 17.91 -2.27
C LYS A 301 -11.72 17.32 -3.33
N GLU A 302 -11.68 17.82 -4.57
CA GLU A 302 -12.45 17.29 -5.70
C GLU A 302 -12.08 15.83 -5.98
N MET A 303 -10.79 15.52 -6.12
CA MET A 303 -10.32 14.18 -6.50
C MET A 303 -10.58 13.13 -5.41
N GLY A 304 -10.46 13.49 -4.13
CA GLY A 304 -10.86 12.62 -3.03
C GLY A 304 -12.36 12.35 -2.99
N ASN A 305 -13.20 13.37 -3.20
CA ASN A 305 -14.67 13.22 -3.25
C ASN A 305 -15.17 12.47 -4.50
N ARG A 306 -14.33 12.28 -5.52
CA ARG A 306 -14.65 11.49 -6.72
C ARG A 306 -14.43 9.99 -6.58
N PHE A 307 -13.70 9.52 -5.56
CA PHE A 307 -13.38 8.11 -5.39
C PHE A 307 -14.62 7.19 -5.40
N THR A 308 -15.68 7.54 -4.66
CA THR A 308 -16.91 6.74 -4.63
C THR A 308 -17.69 6.80 -5.93
N GLN A 309 -17.52 7.86 -6.72
CA GLN A 309 -18.13 8.05 -8.04
C GLN A 309 -17.41 7.23 -9.12
N SER A 310 -16.07 7.14 -9.08
CA SER A 310 -15.29 6.33 -10.03
C SER A 310 -15.37 4.84 -9.72
N TYR A 311 -15.39 4.44 -8.43
CA TYR A 311 -15.27 3.03 -8.05
C TYR A 311 -16.60 2.31 -7.75
N LEU A 312 -17.54 2.91 -7.00
CA LEU A 312 -18.72 2.15 -6.54
C LEU A 312 -19.70 1.74 -7.65
N PRO A 313 -19.90 2.48 -8.77
CA PRO A 313 -20.69 2.00 -9.90
C PRO A 313 -20.13 0.71 -10.51
N ILE A 314 -18.80 0.63 -10.66
CA ILE A 314 -18.08 -0.55 -11.15
C ILE A 314 -18.33 -1.73 -10.23
N VAL A 315 -18.11 -1.57 -8.92
CA VAL A 315 -18.34 -2.66 -7.95
C VAL A 315 -19.79 -3.14 -8.02
N LYS A 316 -20.77 -2.22 -7.98
CA LYS A 316 -22.20 -2.56 -8.05
C LYS A 316 -22.57 -3.35 -9.30
N LYS A 317 -21.91 -3.07 -10.44
CA LYS A 317 -22.10 -3.78 -11.70
C LYS A 317 -21.48 -5.19 -11.71
N ARG A 318 -20.26 -5.35 -11.19
CA ARG A 318 -19.48 -6.59 -11.32
C ARG A 318 -19.59 -7.56 -10.14
N MET A 319 -19.90 -7.09 -8.93
CA MET A 319 -19.86 -7.88 -7.69
C MET A 319 -20.76 -9.13 -7.68
N ASN A 320 -21.87 -9.09 -8.43
CA ASN A 320 -22.86 -10.17 -8.51
C ASN A 320 -22.71 -11.04 -9.78
N MET A 321 -21.69 -10.81 -10.61
CA MET A 321 -21.43 -11.64 -11.79
C MET A 321 -21.02 -13.05 -11.38
N LYS A 322 -21.50 -14.07 -12.10
CA LYS A 322 -21.00 -15.44 -11.92
C LYS A 322 -19.53 -15.51 -12.33
N PHE A 323 -18.77 -16.38 -11.67
CA PHE A 323 -17.38 -16.66 -11.99
C PHE A 323 -17.09 -18.14 -11.76
N THR A 324 -16.04 -18.67 -12.40
CA THR A 324 -15.60 -20.06 -12.27
C THR A 324 -14.43 -20.17 -11.29
N PRO A 325 -14.05 -21.39 -10.82
CA PRO A 325 -12.87 -21.58 -9.98
C PRO A 325 -11.58 -21.02 -10.62
N GLU A 326 -11.43 -21.20 -11.93
CA GLU A 326 -10.28 -20.74 -12.73
C GLU A 326 -10.19 -19.21 -12.70
N MET A 327 -11.33 -18.51 -12.82
CA MET A 327 -11.38 -17.05 -12.68
C MET A 327 -10.97 -16.57 -11.29
N LYS A 328 -11.24 -17.36 -10.24
CA LYS A 328 -10.82 -17.02 -8.87
C LYS A 328 -9.32 -17.25 -8.67
N ASP A 329 -8.76 -18.28 -9.30
CA ASP A 329 -7.31 -18.55 -9.31
C ASP A 329 -6.53 -17.49 -10.09
N TRP A 330 -7.00 -17.07 -11.27
CA TRP A 330 -6.41 -15.95 -12.00
C TRP A 330 -6.41 -14.65 -11.18
N GLN A 331 -7.49 -14.35 -10.45
CA GLN A 331 -7.50 -13.24 -9.50
C GLN A 331 -6.40 -13.39 -8.43
N GLN A 332 -6.11 -14.61 -7.96
CA GLN A 332 -5.02 -14.82 -6.99
C GLN A 332 -3.64 -14.56 -7.61
N ILE A 333 -3.44 -14.89 -8.89
CA ILE A 333 -2.20 -14.62 -9.64
C ILE A 333 -2.03 -13.11 -9.89
N ARG A 334 -3.08 -12.39 -10.34
CA ARG A 334 -3.03 -10.92 -10.48
C ARG A 334 -2.81 -10.22 -9.13
N ARG A 335 -3.39 -10.74 -8.04
CA ARG A 335 -3.07 -10.29 -6.67
C ARG A 335 -1.63 -10.58 -6.25
N GLY A 336 -1.03 -11.67 -6.74
CA GLY A 336 0.41 -11.93 -6.62
C GLY A 336 1.25 -10.79 -7.20
N ARG A 337 0.91 -10.31 -8.40
CA ARG A 337 1.53 -9.13 -9.04
C ARG A 337 1.33 -7.83 -8.26
N TYR A 338 0.21 -7.69 -7.57
CA TYR A 338 -0.07 -6.55 -6.68
C TYR A 338 0.84 -6.57 -5.44
N VAL A 339 1.03 -7.74 -4.83
CA VAL A 339 1.97 -7.95 -3.71
C VAL A 339 3.42 -7.75 -4.16
N GLU A 340 3.80 -8.27 -5.33
CA GLU A 340 5.12 -8.03 -5.94
C GLU A 340 5.42 -6.53 -6.10
N PHE A 341 4.45 -5.73 -6.57
CA PHE A 341 4.63 -4.28 -6.67
C PHE A 341 4.83 -3.63 -5.30
N ASN A 342 3.92 -3.88 -4.35
CA ASN A 342 3.93 -3.19 -3.06
C ASN A 342 5.18 -3.51 -2.22
N LEU A 343 5.72 -4.74 -2.32
CA LEU A 343 6.90 -5.15 -1.52
C LEU A 343 8.24 -4.84 -2.20
N VAL A 344 8.29 -4.70 -3.53
CA VAL A 344 9.56 -4.48 -4.27
C VAL A 344 9.72 -3.03 -4.75
N TRP A 345 8.65 -2.41 -5.26
CA TRP A 345 8.72 -1.15 -6.00
C TRP A 345 8.06 0.05 -5.31
N ASP A 346 7.00 -0.14 -4.52
CA ASP A 346 6.31 0.98 -3.91
C ASP A 346 7.18 1.73 -2.88
N ARG A 347 7.40 3.02 -3.15
CA ARG A 347 8.17 3.92 -2.28
C ARG A 347 7.52 4.08 -0.92
N GLY A 348 6.18 4.15 -0.85
CA GLY A 348 5.44 4.37 0.39
C GLY A 348 5.56 3.20 1.37
N THR A 349 5.28 1.99 0.88
CA THR A 349 5.40 0.74 1.63
C THR A 349 6.84 0.52 2.11
N LYS A 350 7.83 0.69 1.21
CA LYS A 350 9.25 0.52 1.56
C LYS A 350 9.71 1.53 2.63
N PHE A 351 9.39 2.81 2.48
CA PHE A 351 9.72 3.83 3.47
C PHE A 351 9.05 3.55 4.83
N GLY A 352 7.76 3.18 4.81
CA GLY A 352 7.01 2.85 6.03
C GLY A 352 7.62 1.67 6.80
N LEU A 353 7.99 0.58 6.11
CA LEU A 353 8.62 -0.59 6.73
C LEU A 353 10.04 -0.33 7.24
N GLN A 354 10.72 0.71 6.72
CA GLN A 354 12.05 1.12 7.16
C GLN A 354 12.02 2.21 8.25
N THR A 355 10.86 2.77 8.57
CA THR A 355 10.69 3.82 9.59
C THR A 355 10.53 3.21 10.98
N PRO A 356 11.42 3.51 11.96
CA PRO A 356 11.25 3.06 13.34
C PRO A 356 9.91 3.50 13.93
N GLY A 357 9.32 2.66 14.79
CA GLY A 357 8.03 2.96 15.44
C GLY A 357 6.80 3.00 14.52
N ALA A 358 6.96 2.80 13.21
CA ALA A 358 5.84 2.81 12.27
C ALA A 358 4.88 1.62 12.50
N ARG A 359 3.57 1.88 12.37
CA ARG A 359 2.52 0.87 12.56
C ARG A 359 2.48 -0.08 11.34
N ILE A 360 3.27 -1.15 11.39
CA ILE A 360 3.41 -2.16 10.32
C ILE A 360 2.05 -2.66 9.80
N GLU A 361 1.09 -2.93 10.68
CA GLU A 361 -0.28 -3.35 10.32
C GLU A 361 -1.05 -2.32 9.48
N ALA A 362 -0.77 -1.02 9.63
CA ALA A 362 -1.37 0.03 8.79
C ALA A 362 -0.73 0.11 7.39
N ILE A 363 0.52 -0.34 7.26
CA ILE A 363 1.26 -0.37 5.98
C ILE A 363 0.87 -1.64 5.18
N LEU A 364 0.90 -2.79 5.84
CA LEU A 364 0.53 -4.10 5.27
C LEU A 364 -0.99 -4.32 5.16
N MET A 365 -1.79 -3.37 5.65
CA MET A 365 -3.20 -3.20 5.30
C MET A 365 -3.43 -3.29 3.78
N SER A 366 -2.48 -2.79 2.99
CA SER A 366 -2.50 -2.75 1.53
C SER A 366 -2.39 -4.12 0.83
N LEU A 367 -2.04 -5.20 1.52
CA LEU A 367 -1.93 -6.53 0.94
C LEU A 367 -3.28 -7.26 0.93
N PRO A 368 -3.62 -8.05 -0.10
CA PRO A 368 -4.85 -8.86 -0.14
C PRO A 368 -4.85 -9.97 0.93
N LEU A 369 -6.03 -10.54 1.20
CA LEU A 369 -6.16 -11.66 2.14
C LEU A 369 -5.51 -12.95 1.61
N THR A 370 -5.65 -13.20 0.30
CA THR A 370 -4.98 -14.30 -0.41
C THR A 370 -4.37 -13.83 -1.72
N ALA A 371 -3.26 -14.46 -2.11
CA ALA A 371 -2.58 -14.32 -3.40
C ALA A 371 -1.93 -15.66 -3.76
N ARG A 372 -1.59 -15.87 -5.04
CA ARG A 372 -1.05 -17.13 -5.57
C ARG A 372 0.11 -16.84 -6.51
N TRP A 373 1.10 -17.72 -6.48
CA TRP A 373 2.26 -17.70 -7.38
C TRP A 373 2.45 -19.08 -7.98
N GLU A 374 2.63 -19.11 -9.28
CA GLU A 374 2.85 -20.34 -10.04
C GLU A 374 4.10 -20.20 -10.91
N TYR A 375 4.79 -21.31 -11.10
CA TYR A 375 6.00 -21.38 -11.89
C TYR A 375 5.63 -21.57 -13.37
N MET A 376 6.07 -20.65 -14.24
CA MET A 376 5.75 -20.65 -15.68
C MET A 376 4.24 -20.71 -15.99
N ASN A 377 3.43 -19.96 -15.24
CA ASN A 377 2.02 -19.74 -15.60
C ASN A 377 1.93 -18.90 -16.88
N GLU A 378 1.66 -19.57 -18.00
CA GLU A 378 1.25 -18.96 -19.27
C GLU A 378 -0.29 -18.91 -19.32
N VAL A 379 -0.84 -17.97 -20.08
CA VAL A 379 -2.30 -17.81 -20.28
C VAL A 379 -2.70 -18.39 -21.64
N GLU A 380 -3.92 -18.92 -21.75
CA GLU A 380 -4.41 -19.48 -23.01
C GLU A 380 -4.54 -18.39 -24.09
N PRO A 381 -4.05 -18.59 -25.33
CA PRO A 381 -4.17 -17.60 -26.40
C PRO A 381 -5.63 -17.28 -26.76
N GLY A 382 -5.95 -16.00 -26.92
CA GLY A 382 -7.30 -15.47 -27.15
C GLY A 382 -8.19 -15.44 -25.90
N SER A 383 -7.63 -15.65 -24.71
CA SER A 383 -8.37 -15.60 -23.44
C SER A 383 -8.59 -14.17 -22.93
N ALA A 384 -9.53 -14.01 -21.98
CA ALA A 384 -9.76 -12.71 -21.33
C ALA A 384 -8.61 -12.30 -20.38
N GLU A 385 -7.83 -13.30 -19.97
CA GLU A 385 -6.59 -13.22 -19.21
C GLU A 385 -5.46 -12.65 -20.08
N GLU A 386 -5.29 -13.13 -21.32
CA GLU A 386 -4.34 -12.58 -22.30
C GLU A 386 -4.69 -11.14 -22.68
N ASN A 387 -5.97 -10.85 -22.97
CA ASN A 387 -6.46 -9.49 -23.26
C ASN A 387 -6.12 -8.49 -22.14
N LEU A 388 -6.12 -8.92 -20.87
CA LEU A 388 -5.64 -8.09 -19.77
C LEU A 388 -4.11 -7.95 -19.80
N GLU A 389 -3.37 -9.04 -19.96
CA GLU A 389 -1.90 -8.97 -19.98
C GLU A 389 -1.35 -8.10 -21.11
N GLU A 390 -1.95 -8.09 -22.31
CA GLU A 390 -1.52 -7.21 -23.42
C GLU A 390 -1.60 -5.73 -23.02
N VAL A 391 -2.71 -5.31 -22.42
CA VAL A 391 -2.97 -3.95 -21.95
C VAL A 391 -2.08 -3.56 -20.76
N LEU A 392 -1.73 -4.52 -19.89
CA LEU A 392 -0.79 -4.25 -18.79
C LEU A 392 0.66 -4.15 -19.29
N LYS A 393 1.04 -4.91 -20.32
CA LYS A 393 2.34 -4.79 -21.00
C LYS A 393 2.44 -3.49 -21.81
N ASN A 394 1.32 -3.05 -22.40
CA ASN A 394 1.23 -1.86 -23.26
C ASN A 394 0.10 -0.93 -22.79
N PRO A 395 0.34 -0.02 -21.81
CA PRO A 395 -0.70 0.85 -21.26
C PRO A 395 -1.37 1.72 -22.33
N VAL A 396 -2.70 1.58 -22.45
CA VAL A 396 -3.54 2.28 -23.45
C VAL A 396 -4.15 3.57 -22.90
N ASP A 397 -4.63 4.44 -23.79
CA ASP A 397 -5.41 5.62 -23.44
C ASP A 397 -6.91 5.31 -23.54
N TRP A 398 -7.55 5.10 -22.39
CA TRP A 398 -8.98 4.71 -22.29
C TRP A 398 -9.96 5.78 -22.76
N ILE A 399 -9.53 7.04 -22.70
CA ILE A 399 -10.26 8.24 -23.13
C ILE A 399 -9.23 9.22 -23.73
N PRO A 400 -9.65 10.17 -24.57
CA PRO A 400 -8.74 11.16 -25.15
C PRO A 400 -7.97 11.95 -24.08
N LEU A 401 -6.71 12.29 -24.38
CA LEU A 401 -5.78 12.95 -23.44
C LEU A 401 -5.84 14.50 -23.51
N ASP A 402 -6.56 15.06 -24.48
CA ASP A 402 -6.68 16.49 -24.80
C ASP A 402 -7.57 17.32 -23.87
#